data_AF-U4LUJ9-F1
#
_entry.id   AF-U4LUJ9-F1
#
_cell.length_a   1.000
_cell.length_b   1.000
_cell.length_c   1.000
_cell.angle_alpha   90.00
_cell.angle_beta   90.00
_cell.angle_gamma   90.00
#
_symmetry.space_group_name_H-M   'P 1'
#
loop_
_entity.id
_entity.type
_entity.pdbx_description
1 polymer ?
#
loop_
_entity_poly.entity_id
_entity_poly.type
_entity_poly.pdbx_seq_one_letter_code
_entity_poly.pdbx_strand_id
1 'polypeptide(L)'
;MPFNTLTVACSTAPTVITTFFNHFCACSPTTSKPNADDENFELSYEEGVALIRRFLTHASHHTVEELQAFTAMYVPAPTWVRTENIVIPSEFMIESGEMVKRALGDTAMGQGEAAEWWKWREKDLRAEWIWVREKWWGDEDAEREKDKKVMLYIHGGAYYFGSVDEHRYQLQRHARKLGCRVFAPRYRLAPQFPFPCAIYDVLACYLYLLSSYTPENIIIAGDSAGAGMALSILCMLRDQQRPMPAGAVLISPWVDLCHSFPSVMDDNSRDYIPAHGFQHRPSEAWPPPRPREQTKDSYDVATPGEVAAGDLEESIPLNPVNAQYQRIEIDGKVVQIQDQIQMYTTNDLLTHPLVSPVNQRTLGGLCPLLVLTGGGEVLRDEQIYIAHKAAFPSAFSKPGQEDTDTHPPATKVWLQVFANACHVLPTLAWTKPAKMVGDTIASFAATVWSDPGGLAPFRYELMSLSHPVELKSPLTPAAFPPPERIGVITPEPVKRWMEAKKKWDTKYATKRPIKDEEEYEEEEENMAGVPPSAAYRRRKKDKRTGSSEGHTGKERGWGMSMWAGWSAKSDTKVVRRQEAEAARGPAMEALVERQE
;
A
#
# COMPACT_ATOMS: atom_id res chain seq x y z
N MET A 1 -15.13 10.14 -20.76
CA MET A 1 -15.30 11.31 -19.87
C MET A 1 -13.97 11.56 -19.16
N PRO A 2 -13.62 12.80 -18.79
CA PRO A 2 -12.42 13.07 -17.99
C PRO A 2 -12.52 12.41 -16.61
N PHE A 3 -11.40 11.94 -16.05
CA PHE A 3 -11.37 11.45 -14.66
C PHE A 3 -11.28 12.64 -13.71
N ASN A 4 -12.40 13.03 -13.09
CA ASN A 4 -12.44 14.15 -12.18
C ASN A 4 -13.54 13.95 -11.12
N THR A 5 -13.62 14.89 -10.18
CA THR A 5 -14.57 14.84 -9.08
C THR A 5 -16.01 14.60 -9.54
N LEU A 6 -16.46 15.32 -10.57
CA LEU A 6 -17.84 15.26 -11.04
C LEU A 6 -18.15 13.90 -11.64
N THR A 7 -17.25 13.35 -12.45
CA THR A 7 -17.44 12.04 -13.11
C THR A 7 -17.33 10.88 -12.13
N VAL A 8 -16.47 10.99 -11.12
CA VAL A 8 -16.41 10.05 -9.98
C VAL A 8 -17.70 10.12 -9.16
N ALA A 9 -18.21 11.32 -8.85
CA ALA A 9 -19.46 11.49 -8.11
C ALA A 9 -20.68 10.97 -8.89
N CYS A 10 -20.74 11.19 -10.21
CA CYS A 10 -21.82 10.67 -11.06
C CYS A 10 -21.76 9.14 -11.20
N SER A 11 -20.56 8.54 -11.29
CA SER A 11 -20.39 7.09 -11.47
C SER A 11 -20.62 6.27 -10.19
N THR A 12 -20.52 6.90 -9.02
CA THR A 12 -20.75 6.25 -7.72
C THR A 12 -22.23 6.23 -7.27
N ALA A 13 -23.15 6.76 -8.11
CA ALA A 13 -24.62 6.75 -8.01
C ALA A 13 -25.26 7.84 -7.09
N PRO A 14 -26.60 8.04 -7.14
CA PRO A 14 -27.30 9.23 -6.64
C PRO A 14 -27.07 9.58 -5.18
N THR A 15 -26.70 8.62 -4.32
CA THR A 15 -26.41 8.86 -2.90
C THR A 15 -25.31 9.93 -2.71
N VAL A 16 -24.32 9.96 -3.61
CA VAL A 16 -23.27 11.00 -3.62
C VAL A 16 -23.81 12.32 -4.18
N ILE A 17 -24.70 12.26 -5.18
CA ILE A 17 -25.36 13.44 -5.78
C ILE A 17 -26.29 14.12 -4.76
N THR A 18 -27.12 13.37 -4.03
CA THR A 18 -27.98 13.89 -2.95
C THR A 18 -27.13 14.49 -1.84
N THR A 19 -25.98 13.90 -1.53
CA THR A 19 -25.02 14.47 -0.57
C THR A 19 -24.33 15.73 -1.12
N PHE A 20 -23.99 15.76 -2.40
CA PHE A 20 -23.40 16.93 -3.08
C PHE A 20 -24.41 18.10 -3.10
N PHE A 21 -25.67 17.84 -3.44
CA PHE A 21 -26.76 18.83 -3.47
C PHE A 21 -27.18 19.30 -2.07
N ASN A 22 -27.41 18.39 -1.12
CA ASN A 22 -27.79 18.78 0.25
C ASN A 22 -26.66 19.50 1.00
N HIS A 23 -25.39 19.19 0.71
CA HIS A 23 -24.27 19.80 1.43
C HIS A 23 -23.89 21.20 0.91
N PHE A 24 -24.10 21.50 -0.38
CA PHE A 24 -23.75 22.80 -0.97
C PHE A 24 -24.95 23.71 -1.25
N CYS A 25 -26.13 23.18 -1.58
CA CYS A 25 -27.33 24.02 -1.80
C CYS A 25 -28.00 24.47 -0.49
N ALA A 26 -27.63 23.89 0.67
CA ALA A 26 -28.05 24.37 1.99
C ALA A 26 -27.30 25.61 2.48
N CYS A 27 -26.36 26.16 1.69
CA CYS A 27 -25.77 27.48 1.92
C CYS A 27 -26.67 28.60 1.35
N SER A 28 -27.93 28.69 1.80
CA SER A 28 -28.73 29.91 1.71
C SER A 28 -28.71 30.60 3.09
N PRO A 29 -28.48 31.93 3.20
CA PRO A 29 -28.40 32.62 4.50
C PRO A 29 -29.75 32.83 5.19
N THR A 30 -30.82 32.16 4.77
CA THR A 30 -32.16 32.43 5.29
C THR A 30 -32.91 31.15 5.63
N THR A 31 -33.49 31.19 6.83
CA THR A 31 -34.46 30.29 7.47
C THR A 31 -33.96 28.98 8.10
N SER A 32 -34.15 28.94 9.43
CA SER A 32 -33.96 27.87 10.43
C SER A 32 -32.56 27.28 10.60
N LYS A 33 -32.00 27.48 11.80
CA LYS A 33 -30.90 26.65 12.33
C LYS A 33 -31.33 25.18 12.20
N PRO A 34 -30.53 24.30 11.58
CA PRO A 34 -30.79 22.88 11.65
C PRO A 34 -30.68 22.47 13.12
N ASN A 35 -31.69 21.76 13.63
CA ASN A 35 -31.64 21.16 14.96
C ASN A 35 -30.38 20.29 15.06
N ALA A 36 -29.75 20.30 16.23
CA ALA A 36 -28.57 19.48 16.51
C ALA A 36 -28.86 17.96 16.45
N ASP A 37 -30.12 17.59 16.24
CA ASP A 37 -30.68 16.24 16.22
C ASP A 37 -31.05 15.74 14.81
N ASP A 38 -30.57 16.37 13.73
CA ASP A 38 -30.76 15.82 12.38
C ASP A 38 -29.83 14.61 12.19
N GLU A 39 -30.27 13.46 12.68
CA GLU A 39 -29.60 12.14 12.73
C GLU A 39 -29.41 11.47 11.36
N ASN A 40 -29.84 12.09 10.26
CA ASN A 40 -29.98 11.39 8.99
C ASN A 40 -28.83 11.69 8.02
N PHE A 41 -27.73 10.93 8.11
CA PHE A 41 -27.08 10.19 7.01
C PHE A 41 -25.66 9.71 7.41
N GLU A 42 -25.55 8.62 8.19
CA GLU A 42 -24.28 7.89 8.34
C GLU A 42 -24.27 6.71 7.37
N LEU A 43 -23.35 6.71 6.39
CA LEU A 43 -23.14 5.57 5.49
C LEU A 43 -22.81 4.32 6.31
N SER A 44 -23.58 3.26 6.12
CA SER A 44 -23.28 1.96 6.73
C SER A 44 -21.95 1.40 6.20
N TYR A 45 -21.42 0.41 6.92
CA TYR A 45 -20.21 -0.29 6.50
C TYR A 45 -20.36 -0.93 5.11
N GLU A 46 -21.48 -1.60 4.86
CA GLU A 46 -21.75 -2.27 3.58
C GLU A 46 -21.88 -1.28 2.42
N GLU A 47 -22.55 -0.16 2.64
CA GLU A 47 -22.62 0.93 1.66
C GLU A 47 -21.24 1.55 1.39
N GLY A 48 -20.39 1.66 2.41
CA GLY A 48 -19.01 2.10 2.27
C GLY A 48 -18.18 1.17 1.39
N VAL A 49 -18.25 -0.15 1.61
CA VAL A 49 -17.58 -1.15 0.77
C VAL A 49 -18.10 -1.08 -0.68
N ALA A 50 -19.42 -0.99 -0.87
CA ALA A 50 -20.03 -0.87 -2.19
C ALA A 50 -19.58 0.39 -2.93
N LEU A 51 -19.42 1.50 -2.20
CA LEU A 51 -18.93 2.77 -2.74
C LEU A 51 -17.49 2.66 -3.25
N ILE A 52 -16.58 2.10 -2.43
CA ILE A 52 -15.18 1.88 -2.85
C ILE A 52 -15.13 0.95 -4.07
N ARG A 53 -15.91 -0.14 -4.07
CA ARG A 53 -15.98 -1.07 -5.21
C ARG A 53 -16.42 -0.37 -6.49
N ARG A 54 -17.42 0.51 -6.43
CA ARG A 54 -17.85 1.33 -7.58
C ARG A 54 -16.76 2.29 -8.05
N PHE A 55 -16.07 2.94 -7.11
CA PHE A 55 -14.94 3.82 -7.43
C PHE A 55 -13.82 3.06 -8.15
N LEU A 56 -13.38 1.92 -7.63
CA LEU A 56 -12.34 1.10 -8.25
C LEU A 56 -12.77 0.58 -9.63
N THR A 57 -14.04 0.19 -9.78
CA THR A 57 -14.60 -0.21 -11.08
C THR A 57 -14.56 0.97 -12.07
N HIS A 58 -14.94 2.17 -11.63
CA HIS A 58 -14.85 3.37 -12.47
C HIS A 58 -13.40 3.69 -12.85
N ALA A 59 -12.49 3.69 -11.88
CA ALA A 59 -11.05 3.92 -12.07
C ALA A 59 -10.42 2.92 -13.06
N SER A 60 -10.92 1.67 -13.11
CA SER A 60 -10.45 0.66 -14.07
C SER A 60 -10.67 1.04 -15.54
N HIS A 61 -11.57 1.99 -15.82
CA HIS A 61 -11.84 2.50 -17.17
C HIS A 61 -10.99 3.71 -17.58
N HIS A 62 -10.12 4.15 -16.68
CA HIS A 62 -9.20 5.27 -16.83
C HIS A 62 -7.76 4.79 -16.83
N THR A 63 -6.87 5.64 -17.35
CA THR A 63 -5.44 5.30 -17.36
C THR A 63 -4.85 5.42 -15.94
N VAL A 64 -3.71 4.77 -15.72
CA VAL A 64 -3.04 4.81 -14.41
C VAL A 64 -2.62 6.24 -14.06
N GLU A 65 -2.18 7.03 -15.03
CA GLU A 65 -1.79 8.43 -14.81
C GLU A 65 -2.99 9.31 -14.42
N GLU A 66 -4.16 9.06 -15.01
CA GLU A 66 -5.40 9.75 -14.63
C GLU A 66 -5.76 9.43 -13.18
N LEU A 67 -5.65 8.16 -12.77
CA LEU A 67 -5.87 7.75 -11.39
C LEU A 67 -4.86 8.38 -10.43
N GLN A 68 -3.56 8.32 -10.74
CA GLN A 68 -2.50 8.94 -9.94
C GLN A 68 -2.68 10.44 -9.80
N ALA A 69 -3.08 11.14 -10.87
CA ALA A 69 -3.34 12.57 -10.82
C ALA A 69 -4.53 12.90 -9.89
N PHE A 70 -5.57 12.07 -9.91
CA PHE A 70 -6.72 12.23 -9.03
C PHE A 70 -6.39 11.95 -7.56
N THR A 71 -5.69 10.85 -7.26
CA THR A 71 -5.29 10.52 -5.88
C THR A 71 -4.27 11.50 -5.32
N ALA A 72 -3.49 12.17 -6.17
CA ALA A 72 -2.55 13.24 -5.78
C ALA A 72 -3.20 14.63 -5.65
N MET A 73 -4.51 14.77 -5.86
CA MET A 73 -5.19 16.05 -5.69
C MET A 73 -5.08 16.55 -4.26
N TYR A 74 -4.75 17.83 -4.09
CA TYR A 74 -4.59 18.42 -2.77
C TYR A 74 -5.93 18.45 -2.02
N VAL A 75 -5.92 17.88 -0.82
CA VAL A 75 -7.01 17.96 0.16
C VAL A 75 -6.58 18.88 1.30
N PRO A 76 -7.29 20.00 1.55
CA PRO A 76 -6.94 20.89 2.64
C PRO A 76 -7.04 20.18 3.98
N ALA A 77 -6.00 20.28 4.79
CA ALA A 77 -6.03 19.80 6.16
C ALA A 77 -7.01 20.66 7.01
N PRO A 78 -7.72 20.06 7.98
CA PRO A 78 -8.51 20.81 8.96
C PRO A 78 -7.65 21.86 9.70
N THR A 79 -8.28 22.92 10.20
CA THR A 79 -7.57 24.01 10.88
C THR A 79 -6.83 23.57 12.14
N TRP A 80 -7.24 22.47 12.76
CA TRP A 80 -6.61 21.84 13.93
C TRP A 80 -5.49 20.85 13.56
N VAL A 81 -5.16 20.68 12.28
CA VAL A 81 -4.05 19.86 11.80
C VAL A 81 -2.95 20.77 11.25
N ARG A 82 -1.70 20.49 11.59
CA ARG A 82 -0.53 21.05 10.91
C ARG A 82 0.02 20.01 9.96
N THR A 83 0.47 20.52 8.82
CA THR A 83 1.19 19.75 7.83
C THR A 83 2.43 20.53 7.43
N GLU A 84 3.58 19.89 7.39
CA GLU A 84 4.83 20.50 6.97
C GLU A 84 5.51 19.58 5.96
N ASN A 85 5.88 20.11 4.80
CA ASN A 85 6.58 19.34 3.78
C ASN A 85 8.09 19.57 3.94
N ILE A 86 8.84 18.49 3.93
CA ILE A 86 10.30 18.50 3.99
C ILE A 86 10.89 17.80 2.76
N VAL A 87 12.09 18.23 2.38
CA VAL A 87 12.91 17.56 1.38
C VAL A 87 13.91 16.67 2.11
N ILE A 88 13.99 15.40 1.73
CA ILE A 88 14.94 14.46 2.32
C ILE A 88 16.35 14.78 1.80
N PRO A 89 17.33 15.02 2.68
CA PRO A 89 18.70 15.27 2.27
C PRO A 89 19.32 14.11 1.47
N SER A 90 20.22 14.42 0.54
CA SER A 90 20.75 13.44 -0.43
C SER A 90 21.65 12.40 0.22
N GLU A 91 22.25 12.67 1.37
CA GLU A 91 23.07 11.70 2.11
C GLU A 91 22.29 10.44 2.50
N PHE A 92 21.02 10.58 2.90
CA PHE A 92 20.17 9.44 3.24
C PHE A 92 19.72 8.66 2.01
N MET A 93 19.64 9.33 0.86
CA MET A 93 19.41 8.69 -0.43
C MET A 93 20.60 7.84 -0.84
N ILE A 94 21.83 8.37 -0.69
CA ILE A 94 23.06 7.61 -0.97
C ILE A 94 23.12 6.36 -0.07
N GLU A 95 22.92 6.53 1.24
CA GLU A 95 22.93 5.41 2.19
C GLU A 95 21.86 4.36 1.86
N SER A 96 20.62 4.79 1.59
CA SER A 96 19.53 3.91 1.15
C SER A 96 19.90 3.15 -0.12
N GLY A 97 20.53 3.81 -1.10
CA GLY A 97 20.95 3.20 -2.35
C GLY A 97 21.94 2.06 -2.13
N GLU A 98 22.93 2.26 -1.27
CA GLU A 98 23.90 1.22 -0.94
C GLU A 98 23.26 0.05 -0.17
N MET A 99 22.28 0.32 0.69
CA MET A 99 21.53 -0.73 1.37
C MET A 99 20.69 -1.56 0.41
N VAL A 100 19.93 -0.91 -0.48
CA VAL A 100 19.10 -1.58 -1.48
C VAL A 100 19.96 -2.42 -2.43
N LYS A 101 21.09 -1.88 -2.89
CA LYS A 101 22.05 -2.60 -3.74
C LYS A 101 22.58 -3.86 -3.07
N ARG A 102 23.00 -3.77 -1.79
CA ARG A 102 23.45 -4.95 -1.01
C ARG A 102 22.35 -5.99 -0.83
N ALA A 103 21.09 -5.57 -0.67
CA ALA A 103 19.97 -6.47 -0.48
C ALA A 103 19.52 -7.18 -1.78
N LEU A 104 19.72 -6.54 -2.94
CA LEU A 104 19.39 -7.10 -4.25
C LEU A 104 20.47 -8.02 -4.80
N GLY A 105 21.73 -7.79 -4.41
CA GLY A 105 22.88 -8.49 -4.96
C GLY A 105 23.17 -8.11 -6.42
N ASP A 106 24.31 -8.57 -6.93
CA ASP A 106 24.82 -8.19 -8.26
C ASP A 106 23.99 -8.80 -9.41
N THR A 107 23.20 -9.84 -9.15
CA THR A 107 22.44 -10.58 -10.18
C THR A 107 21.07 -9.97 -10.51
N ALA A 108 20.44 -9.22 -9.60
CA ALA A 108 19.10 -8.68 -9.79
C ALA A 108 19.06 -7.30 -10.47
N MET A 109 20.21 -6.63 -10.61
CA MET A 109 20.29 -5.20 -10.96
C MET A 109 20.82 -4.91 -12.38
N GLY A 110 21.29 -5.94 -13.11
CA GLY A 110 22.05 -5.74 -14.34
C GLY A 110 23.46 -5.16 -14.07
N GLN A 111 24.26 -4.97 -15.11
CA GLN A 111 25.64 -4.44 -15.00
C GLN A 111 25.74 -3.04 -15.64
N GLY A 112 26.60 -2.16 -15.06
CA GLY A 112 26.93 -0.83 -15.61
C GLY A 112 26.09 0.34 -15.05
N GLU A 113 26.23 1.55 -15.61
CA GLU A 113 25.47 2.75 -15.20
C GLU A 113 23.95 2.61 -15.44
N ALA A 114 23.57 1.75 -16.40
CA ALA A 114 22.19 1.32 -16.59
C ALA A 114 21.63 0.60 -15.35
N ALA A 115 22.45 -0.03 -14.50
CA ALA A 115 22.02 -0.76 -13.30
C ALA A 115 21.53 0.14 -12.15
N GLU A 116 21.69 1.47 -12.25
CA GLU A 116 21.32 2.42 -11.20
C GLU A 116 20.20 3.40 -11.60
N TRP A 117 19.47 3.12 -12.70
CA TRP A 117 18.35 3.95 -13.19
C TRP A 117 17.30 4.25 -12.11
N TRP A 118 17.12 3.35 -11.13
CA TRP A 118 16.14 3.47 -10.05
C TRP A 118 16.53 4.54 -9.02
N LYS A 119 17.79 5.00 -8.98
CA LYS A 119 18.22 6.14 -8.17
C LYS A 119 17.77 7.47 -8.77
N TRP A 120 17.52 7.53 -10.09
CA TRP A 120 17.19 8.75 -10.80
C TRP A 120 15.83 9.34 -10.41
N ARG A 121 15.77 10.68 -10.29
CA ARG A 121 14.54 11.41 -9.98
C ARG A 121 14.48 12.75 -10.70
N GLU A 122 13.29 13.11 -11.20
CA GLU A 122 13.02 14.48 -11.70
C GLU A 122 12.86 15.47 -10.54
N LYS A 123 12.33 15.01 -9.41
CA LYS A 123 12.00 15.83 -8.23
C LYS A 123 12.63 15.23 -6.99
N ASP A 124 13.07 16.09 -6.07
CA ASP A 124 13.59 15.67 -4.78
C ASP A 124 12.62 14.73 -4.05
N LEU A 125 13.17 13.83 -3.24
CA LEU A 125 12.34 13.05 -2.33
C LEU A 125 11.75 13.99 -1.27
N ARG A 126 10.43 13.97 -1.15
CA ARG A 126 9.69 14.76 -0.16
C ARG A 126 8.97 13.85 0.82
N ALA A 127 8.78 14.34 2.03
CA ALA A 127 7.89 13.76 3.01
C ALA A 127 7.02 14.85 3.64
N GLU A 128 5.91 14.45 4.26
CA GLU A 128 5.03 15.35 4.98
C GLU A 128 4.96 14.94 6.46
N TRP A 129 5.25 15.89 7.34
CA TRP A 129 4.93 15.84 8.75
C TRP A 129 3.47 16.20 8.96
N ILE A 130 2.74 15.42 9.76
CA ILE A 130 1.33 15.63 10.07
C ILE A 130 1.14 15.49 11.58
N TRP A 131 0.53 16.50 12.22
CA TRP A 131 0.23 16.48 13.65
C TRP A 131 -0.95 17.39 14.02
N VAL A 132 -1.48 17.22 15.23
CA VAL A 132 -2.62 18.00 15.74
C VAL A 132 -2.12 19.27 16.46
N ARG A 133 -2.82 20.39 16.25
CA ARG A 133 -2.58 21.68 16.91
C ARG A 133 -3.19 21.64 18.32
N GLU A 134 -2.40 22.03 19.32
CA GLU A 134 -2.70 22.18 20.76
C GLU A 134 -2.51 20.99 21.73
N LYS A 135 -1.92 21.36 22.88
CA LYS A 135 -1.57 20.69 24.16
C LYS A 135 -0.67 19.45 24.21
N TRP A 136 -0.45 18.70 23.13
CA TRP A 136 0.37 17.48 23.19
C TRP A 136 1.86 17.69 22.90
N TRP A 137 2.19 18.82 22.28
CA TRP A 137 3.57 19.24 22.03
C TRP A 137 3.75 20.59 22.72
N GLY A 138 4.54 20.62 23.79
CA GLY A 138 5.16 21.86 24.22
C GLY A 138 6.07 22.32 23.07
N ASP A 139 5.66 23.37 22.37
CA ASP A 139 6.45 24.02 21.32
C ASP A 139 7.74 24.67 21.86
N GLU A 140 8.00 24.57 23.18
CA GLU A 140 9.11 25.25 23.85
C GLU A 140 10.43 24.45 23.91
N ASP A 141 10.42 23.13 23.72
CA ASP A 141 11.65 22.31 23.83
C ASP A 141 12.02 21.61 22.51
N ALA A 142 12.75 22.34 21.65
CA ALA A 142 13.46 21.77 20.50
C ALA A 142 14.55 20.77 20.92
N GLU A 143 15.09 20.88 22.15
CA GLU A 143 16.15 20.00 22.65
C GLU A 143 15.70 18.55 22.94
N ARG A 144 14.39 18.27 22.90
CA ARG A 144 13.82 16.93 23.17
C ARG A 144 13.22 16.25 21.94
N GLU A 145 13.57 16.65 20.71
CA GLU A 145 13.13 15.97 19.48
C GLU A 145 13.43 14.47 19.48
N LYS A 146 14.56 14.06 20.06
CA LYS A 146 14.96 12.65 20.17
C LYS A 146 14.04 11.80 21.04
N ASP A 147 13.41 12.40 22.06
CA ASP A 147 12.56 11.72 23.05
C ASP A 147 11.09 11.66 22.62
N LYS A 148 10.77 12.34 21.51
CA LYS A 148 9.41 12.45 20.98
C LYS A 148 9.06 11.21 20.16
N LYS A 149 7.81 10.75 20.27
CA LYS A 149 7.33 9.58 19.52
C LYS A 149 6.97 9.97 18.08
N VAL A 150 7.26 9.08 17.12
CA VAL A 150 6.96 9.28 15.70
C VAL A 150 6.45 8.01 15.05
N MET A 151 5.49 8.15 14.14
CA MET A 151 5.04 7.11 13.23
C MET A 151 5.53 7.42 11.81
N LEU A 152 6.41 6.60 11.24
CA LEU A 152 6.65 6.57 9.81
C LEU A 152 5.49 5.84 9.14
N TYR A 153 4.71 6.50 8.29
CA TYR A 153 3.56 5.89 7.63
C TYR A 153 3.78 5.72 6.13
N ILE A 154 3.60 4.50 5.64
CA ILE A 154 3.78 4.08 4.25
C ILE A 154 2.40 3.75 3.67
N HIS A 155 1.91 4.59 2.77
CA HIS A 155 0.56 4.42 2.22
C HIS A 155 0.41 3.19 1.32
N GLY A 156 -0.81 2.68 1.18
CA GLY A 156 -1.16 1.63 0.23
C GLY A 156 -1.48 2.16 -1.17
N GLY A 157 -2.15 1.33 -1.98
CA GLY A 157 -2.50 1.63 -3.37
C GLY A 157 -1.73 0.80 -4.40
N ALA A 158 -1.50 -0.48 -4.08
CA ALA A 158 -0.89 -1.47 -4.98
C ALA A 158 0.44 -1.03 -5.64
N TYR A 159 1.21 -0.17 -4.95
CA TYR A 159 2.45 0.48 -5.43
C TYR A 159 2.32 1.46 -6.62
N TYR A 160 1.15 1.57 -7.25
CA TYR A 160 0.98 2.39 -8.47
C TYR A 160 -0.04 3.53 -8.33
N PHE A 161 -0.89 3.51 -7.30
CA PHE A 161 -1.80 4.61 -6.97
C PHE A 161 -1.74 4.91 -5.47
N GLY A 162 -2.54 5.88 -5.02
CA GLY A 162 -2.45 6.40 -3.66
C GLY A 162 -1.66 7.71 -3.59
N SER A 163 -1.79 8.43 -2.48
CA SER A 163 -0.87 9.51 -2.12
C SER A 163 -0.95 9.84 -0.63
N VAL A 164 0.02 10.61 -0.13
CA VAL A 164 -0.05 11.23 1.20
C VAL A 164 -1.28 12.15 1.32
N ASP A 165 -1.70 12.81 0.24
CA ASP A 165 -2.86 13.71 0.27
C ASP A 165 -4.18 12.96 0.47
N GLU A 166 -4.32 11.81 -0.18
CA GLU A 166 -5.46 10.90 0.00
C GLU A 166 -5.47 10.32 1.41
N HIS A 167 -4.32 9.86 1.90
CA HIS A 167 -4.21 9.19 3.20
C HIS A 167 -4.23 10.18 4.37
N ARG A 168 -4.03 11.49 4.14
CA ARG A 168 -3.89 12.52 5.20
C ARG A 168 -4.99 12.45 6.26
N TYR A 169 -6.23 12.17 5.86
CA TYR A 169 -7.33 12.03 6.79
C TYR A 169 -7.14 10.88 7.79
N GLN A 170 -6.63 9.74 7.33
CA GLN A 170 -6.28 8.61 8.19
C GLN A 170 -5.06 8.96 9.06
N LEU A 171 -4.06 9.64 8.49
CA LEU A 171 -2.82 9.99 9.19
C LEU A 171 -3.05 10.97 10.35
N GLN A 172 -3.89 12.00 10.18
CA GLN A 172 -4.25 12.90 11.28
C GLN A 172 -4.96 12.17 12.43
N ARG A 173 -5.72 11.10 12.13
CA ARG A 173 -6.43 10.30 13.14
C ARG A 173 -5.44 9.46 13.95
N HIS A 174 -4.44 8.88 13.30
CA HIS A 174 -3.32 8.21 13.95
C HIS A 174 -2.52 9.20 14.81
N ALA A 175 -2.12 10.34 14.26
CA ALA A 175 -1.41 11.39 15.00
C ALA A 175 -2.14 11.78 16.29
N ARG A 176 -3.46 12.00 16.21
CA ARG A 176 -4.31 12.32 17.36
C ARG A 176 -4.36 11.18 18.38
N LYS A 177 -4.66 9.95 17.93
CA LYS A 177 -4.86 8.80 18.82
C LYS A 177 -3.58 8.39 19.54
N LEU A 178 -2.44 8.52 18.87
CA LEU A 178 -1.14 8.14 19.42
C LEU A 178 -0.45 9.30 20.16
N GLY A 179 -0.96 10.53 20.02
CA GLY A 179 -0.32 11.71 20.58
C GLY A 179 1.08 11.95 20.00
N CYS A 180 1.28 11.62 18.71
CA CYS A 180 2.59 11.64 18.07
C CYS A 180 2.57 12.41 16.73
N ARG A 181 3.75 12.71 16.18
CA ARG A 181 3.86 13.17 14.79
C ARG A 181 3.79 11.97 13.84
N VAL A 182 3.18 12.16 12.68
CA VAL A 182 3.21 11.19 11.58
C VAL A 182 4.09 11.73 10.47
N PHE A 183 5.04 10.92 10.01
CA PHE A 183 5.95 11.22 8.90
C PHE A 183 5.58 10.36 7.69
N ALA A 184 5.19 10.98 6.59
CA ALA A 184 4.67 10.27 5.42
C ALA A 184 5.52 10.55 4.17
N PRO A 185 6.32 9.57 3.69
CA PRO A 185 7.09 9.69 2.46
C PRO A 185 6.19 9.83 1.23
N ARG A 186 6.55 10.72 0.32
CA ARG A 186 5.96 10.81 -1.03
C ARG A 186 6.80 9.96 -1.98
N TYR A 187 6.75 8.64 -1.80
CA TYR A 187 7.52 7.69 -2.56
C TYR A 187 7.04 7.59 -4.01
N ARG A 188 7.93 7.22 -4.93
CA ARG A 188 7.63 7.09 -6.36
C ARG A 188 6.75 5.87 -6.65
N LEU A 189 5.82 6.03 -7.59
CA LEU A 189 4.84 5.01 -7.96
C LEU A 189 5.17 4.35 -9.29
N ALA A 190 4.85 3.06 -9.37
CA ALA A 190 4.78 2.31 -10.62
C ALA A 190 3.60 2.79 -11.48
N PRO A 191 3.54 2.47 -12.79
CA PRO A 191 4.57 1.82 -13.60
C PRO A 191 5.72 2.75 -13.97
N GLN A 192 5.63 4.07 -13.71
CA GLN A 192 6.65 5.02 -14.13
C GLN A 192 7.98 4.82 -13.40
N PHE A 193 7.91 4.39 -12.14
CA PHE A 193 9.05 4.08 -11.29
C PHE A 193 8.84 2.71 -10.63
N PRO A 194 9.12 1.61 -11.34
CA PRO A 194 8.96 0.27 -10.80
C PRO A 194 9.96 -0.02 -9.68
N PHE A 195 9.83 -1.19 -9.07
CA PHE A 195 10.78 -1.73 -8.11
C PHE A 195 12.22 -1.61 -8.63
N PRO A 196 13.20 -1.15 -7.81
CA PRO A 196 13.12 -0.89 -6.37
C PRO A 196 12.88 0.59 -5.98
N CYS A 197 12.33 1.43 -6.86
CA CYS A 197 12.23 2.89 -6.61
C CYS A 197 11.51 3.26 -5.29
N ALA A 198 10.36 2.65 -5.02
CA ALA A 198 9.55 2.96 -3.85
C ALA A 198 10.26 2.58 -2.53
N ILE A 199 10.84 1.38 -2.45
CA ILE A 199 11.52 0.91 -1.24
C ILE A 199 12.78 1.72 -0.95
N TYR A 200 13.51 2.11 -1.99
CA TYR A 200 14.65 3.03 -1.90
C TYR A 200 14.25 4.39 -1.31
N ASP A 201 13.13 4.96 -1.77
CA ASP A 201 12.64 6.25 -1.27
C ASP A 201 12.24 6.17 0.21
N VAL A 202 11.50 5.13 0.59
CA VAL A 202 10.99 5.00 1.96
C VAL A 202 12.10 4.65 2.95
N LEU A 203 13.08 3.83 2.55
CA LEU A 203 14.23 3.54 3.38
C LEU A 203 15.06 4.80 3.67
N ALA A 204 15.25 5.69 2.68
CA ALA A 204 15.92 6.97 2.89
C ALA A 204 15.18 7.83 3.92
N CYS A 205 13.84 7.86 3.90
CA CYS A 205 13.04 8.54 4.91
C CYS A 205 13.21 7.94 6.31
N TYR A 206 13.32 6.62 6.43
CA TYR A 206 13.57 5.97 7.73
C TYR A 206 14.97 6.32 8.27
N LEU A 207 15.99 6.25 7.43
CA LEU A 207 17.36 6.64 7.78
C LEU A 207 17.44 8.13 8.19
N TYR A 208 16.69 8.99 7.51
CA TYR A 208 16.52 10.40 7.89
C TYR A 208 15.93 10.53 9.30
N LEU A 209 14.89 9.77 9.65
CA LEU A 209 14.32 9.80 11.00
C LEU A 209 15.34 9.38 12.08
N LEU A 210 16.18 8.38 11.80
CA LEU A 210 17.22 7.93 12.73
C LEU A 210 18.27 9.01 13.05
N SER A 211 18.39 10.06 12.23
CA SER A 211 19.28 11.19 12.53
C SER A 211 18.78 12.04 13.72
N SER A 212 17.46 12.04 13.94
CA SER A 212 16.77 12.98 14.85
C SER A 212 15.93 12.30 15.92
N TYR A 213 15.63 11.00 15.78
CA TYR A 213 14.81 10.20 16.69
C TYR A 213 15.57 8.95 17.13
N THR A 214 15.41 8.53 18.39
CA THR A 214 15.88 7.21 18.80
C THR A 214 14.99 6.12 18.19
N PRO A 215 15.55 4.95 17.80
CA PRO A 215 14.77 3.88 17.17
C PRO A 215 13.57 3.42 18.01
N GLU A 216 13.71 3.42 19.34
CA GLU A 216 12.68 3.03 20.33
C GLU A 216 11.51 4.04 20.40
N ASN A 217 11.64 5.19 19.74
CA ASN A 217 10.60 6.19 19.62
C ASN A 217 9.91 6.18 18.24
N ILE A 218 10.40 5.35 17.32
CA ILE A 218 9.86 5.21 15.96
C ILE A 218 8.99 3.96 15.90
N ILE A 219 7.80 4.08 15.31
CA ILE A 219 7.08 2.93 14.76
C ILE A 219 6.94 3.09 13.25
N ILE A 220 7.02 1.97 12.52
CA ILE A 220 6.71 1.95 11.09
C ILE A 220 5.29 1.42 10.93
N ALA A 221 4.45 2.13 10.21
CA ALA A 221 3.10 1.71 9.88
C ALA A 221 2.90 1.74 8.37
N GLY A 222 2.08 0.84 7.86
CA GLY A 222 1.61 0.95 6.49
C GLY A 222 0.33 0.17 6.26
N ASP A 223 -0.27 0.36 5.09
CA ASP A 223 -1.44 -0.37 4.65
C ASP A 223 -1.24 -1.02 3.29
N SER A 224 -1.83 -2.21 3.08
CA SER A 224 -1.79 -2.91 1.78
C SER A 224 -0.35 -3.09 1.27
N ALA A 225 -0.06 -2.61 0.06
CA ALA A 225 1.29 -2.53 -0.52
C ALA A 225 2.30 -1.83 0.40
N GLY A 226 1.90 -0.75 1.09
CA GLY A 226 2.77 -0.01 2.00
C GLY A 226 3.17 -0.83 3.23
N ALA A 227 2.28 -1.68 3.72
CA ALA A 227 2.58 -2.62 4.81
C ALA A 227 3.49 -3.77 4.33
N GLY A 228 3.29 -4.26 3.11
CA GLY A 228 4.23 -5.21 2.49
C GLY A 228 5.64 -4.62 2.37
N MET A 229 5.74 -3.39 1.88
CA MET A 229 7.01 -2.66 1.80
C MET A 229 7.63 -2.40 3.17
N ALA A 230 6.82 -2.08 4.18
CA ALA A 230 7.28 -1.95 5.56
C ALA A 230 7.97 -3.24 6.02
N LEU A 231 7.36 -4.41 5.77
CA LEU A 231 7.94 -5.70 6.14
C LEU A 231 9.26 -5.97 5.39
N SER A 232 9.34 -5.67 4.09
CA SER A 232 10.59 -5.77 3.31
C SER A 232 11.69 -4.87 3.87
N ILE A 233 11.37 -3.64 4.30
CA ILE A 233 12.32 -2.73 4.95
C ILE A 233 12.80 -3.30 6.27
N LEU A 234 11.91 -3.83 7.12
CA LEU A 234 12.30 -4.45 8.40
C LEU A 234 13.25 -5.63 8.20
N CYS A 235 13.02 -6.47 7.18
CA CYS A 235 13.93 -7.55 6.84
C CYS A 235 15.30 -7.01 6.41
N MET A 236 15.33 -5.96 5.58
CA MET A 236 16.57 -5.31 5.17
C MET A 236 17.34 -4.70 6.35
N LEU A 237 16.63 -4.06 7.29
CA LEU A 237 17.23 -3.52 8.52
C LEU A 237 17.85 -4.63 9.37
N ARG A 238 17.13 -5.74 9.58
CA ARG A 238 17.64 -6.92 10.31
C ARG A 238 18.90 -7.48 9.65
N ASP A 239 18.81 -7.79 8.35
CA ASP A 239 19.88 -8.50 7.63
C ASP A 239 21.15 -7.66 7.51
N GLN A 240 21.01 -6.33 7.52
CA GLN A 240 22.13 -5.39 7.47
C GLN A 240 22.46 -4.77 8.84
N GLN A 241 21.94 -5.33 9.94
CA GLN A 241 22.22 -4.93 11.32
C GLN A 241 22.02 -3.43 11.57
N ARG A 242 20.98 -2.85 10.97
CA ARG A 242 20.58 -1.45 11.18
C ARG A 242 19.60 -1.35 12.35
N PRO A 243 19.53 -0.20 13.04
CA PRO A 243 18.60 -0.01 14.14
C PRO A 243 17.15 -0.28 13.74
N MET A 244 16.48 -1.17 14.48
CA MET A 244 15.07 -1.51 14.29
C MET A 244 14.16 -0.52 15.01
N PRO A 245 12.97 -0.21 14.47
CA PRO A 245 12.00 0.62 15.17
C PRO A 245 11.44 -0.13 16.39
N ALA A 246 10.78 0.60 17.29
CA ALA A 246 10.12 0.04 18.47
C ALA A 246 9.09 -1.06 18.14
N GLY A 247 8.43 -0.93 16.99
CA GLY A 247 7.48 -1.90 16.47
C GLY A 247 6.97 -1.51 15.09
N ALA A 248 6.21 -2.40 14.47
CA ALA A 248 5.57 -2.14 13.19
C ALA A 248 4.08 -2.51 13.15
N VAL A 249 3.31 -1.69 12.45
CA VAL A 249 1.86 -1.85 12.27
C VAL A 249 1.58 -2.16 10.80
N LEU A 250 1.15 -3.39 10.53
CA LEU A 250 0.88 -3.90 9.19
C LEU A 250 -0.64 -4.03 9.00
N ILE A 251 -1.23 -3.08 8.27
CA ILE A 251 -2.67 -3.04 8.02
C ILE A 251 -2.95 -3.73 6.68
N SER A 252 -3.63 -4.88 6.73
CA SER A 252 -3.98 -5.66 5.55
C SER A 252 -2.79 -5.88 4.58
N PRO A 253 -1.62 -6.36 5.05
CA PRO A 253 -0.39 -6.34 4.25
C PRO A 253 -0.47 -7.20 2.99
N TRP A 254 -0.08 -6.63 1.85
CA TRP A 254 0.08 -7.37 0.59
C TRP A 254 1.54 -7.83 0.47
N VAL A 255 1.79 -9.13 0.56
CA VAL A 255 3.13 -9.72 0.79
C VAL A 255 3.49 -10.84 -0.20
N ASP A 256 2.54 -11.24 -1.04
CA ASP A 256 2.67 -12.24 -2.08
C ASP A 256 2.13 -11.73 -3.41
N LEU A 257 3.04 -11.26 -4.28
CA LEU A 257 2.68 -10.78 -5.62
C LEU A 257 2.42 -11.91 -6.63
N CYS A 258 2.66 -13.17 -6.23
CA CYS A 258 2.31 -14.36 -7.02
C CYS A 258 0.87 -14.83 -6.79
N HIS A 259 0.19 -14.33 -5.75
CA HIS A 259 -1.17 -14.72 -5.36
C HIS A 259 -1.32 -16.25 -5.14
N SER A 260 -0.40 -16.83 -4.36
CA SER A 260 -0.30 -18.29 -4.13
C SER A 260 -1.28 -18.84 -3.09
N PHE A 261 -2.00 -17.98 -2.36
CA PHE A 261 -2.89 -18.41 -1.28
C PHE A 261 -4.34 -18.65 -1.71
N PRO A 262 -5.05 -19.64 -1.11
CA PRO A 262 -6.43 -19.98 -1.47
C PRO A 262 -7.44 -18.83 -1.37
N SER A 263 -7.29 -17.92 -0.38
CA SER A 263 -8.24 -16.81 -0.20
C SER A 263 -8.41 -15.90 -1.42
N VAL A 264 -7.41 -15.83 -2.32
CA VAL A 264 -7.52 -15.05 -3.56
C VAL A 264 -8.61 -15.62 -4.49
N MET A 265 -8.89 -16.92 -4.38
CA MET A 265 -9.87 -17.61 -5.21
C MET A 265 -11.26 -17.70 -4.58
N ASP A 266 -11.41 -17.41 -3.29
CA ASP A 266 -12.68 -17.41 -2.58
C ASP A 266 -13.65 -16.32 -3.05
N ASP A 267 -14.91 -16.41 -2.56
CA ASP A 267 -15.89 -15.34 -2.71
C ASP A 267 -15.35 -14.02 -2.13
N ASN A 268 -15.38 -12.97 -2.96
CA ASN A 268 -14.90 -11.63 -2.63
C ASN A 268 -16.03 -10.63 -2.38
N SER A 269 -17.27 -11.09 -2.15
CA SER A 269 -18.45 -10.24 -1.94
C SER A 269 -18.31 -9.23 -0.78
N ARG A 270 -17.43 -9.53 0.18
CA ARG A 270 -17.13 -8.68 1.35
C ARG A 270 -15.92 -7.78 1.17
N ASP A 271 -15.23 -7.86 0.04
CA ASP A 271 -14.05 -7.07 -0.28
C ASP A 271 -14.27 -6.16 -1.49
N TYR A 272 -13.57 -5.04 -1.54
CA TYR A 272 -13.60 -4.14 -2.69
C TYR A 272 -12.46 -4.42 -3.70
N ILE A 273 -11.46 -5.24 -3.34
CA ILE A 273 -10.44 -5.68 -4.29
C ILE A 273 -11.09 -6.53 -5.39
N PRO A 274 -10.86 -6.22 -6.68
CA PRO A 274 -11.36 -7.04 -7.77
C PRO A 274 -10.79 -8.47 -7.72
N ALA A 275 -11.65 -9.48 -7.82
CA ALA A 275 -11.26 -10.89 -7.78
C ALA A 275 -10.21 -11.31 -8.82
N HIS A 276 -10.08 -10.55 -9.91
CA HIS A 276 -9.19 -10.80 -11.05
C HIS A 276 -7.94 -9.89 -11.04
N GLY A 277 -7.68 -9.21 -9.92
CA GLY A 277 -6.67 -8.16 -9.84
C GLY A 277 -7.10 -6.87 -10.55
N PHE A 278 -6.26 -5.84 -10.43
CA PHE A 278 -6.56 -4.55 -11.03
C PHE A 278 -6.28 -4.55 -12.53
N GLN A 279 -7.21 -3.97 -13.30
CA GLN A 279 -7.08 -3.75 -14.74
C GLN A 279 -7.35 -2.29 -15.02
N HIS A 280 -6.60 -1.69 -15.95
CA HIS A 280 -6.73 -0.29 -16.30
C HIS A 280 -6.84 -0.10 -17.80
N ARG A 281 -7.37 1.05 -18.23
CA ARG A 281 -7.28 1.44 -19.62
C ARG A 281 -5.80 1.59 -19.99
N PRO A 282 -5.35 1.03 -21.13
CA PRO A 282 -3.99 1.20 -21.60
C PRO A 282 -3.58 2.68 -21.70
N SER A 283 -2.33 2.94 -21.34
CA SER A 283 -1.64 4.21 -21.44
C SER A 283 -0.29 4.02 -22.12
N GLU A 284 0.45 5.10 -22.28
CA GLU A 284 1.82 5.05 -22.81
C GLU A 284 2.81 4.41 -21.82
N ALA A 285 2.49 4.37 -20.52
CA ALA A 285 3.34 3.74 -19.50
C ALA A 285 2.88 2.31 -19.15
N TRP A 286 1.71 1.87 -19.60
CA TRP A 286 1.18 0.53 -19.31
C TRP A 286 0.13 0.04 -20.30
N PRO A 287 0.18 -1.23 -20.76
CA PRO A 287 1.23 -2.21 -20.50
C PRO A 287 2.52 -1.88 -21.25
N PRO A 288 3.68 -2.44 -20.84
CA PRO A 288 4.91 -2.35 -21.62
C PRO A 288 4.71 -2.94 -23.04
N PRO A 289 5.51 -2.50 -24.04
CA PRO A 289 5.49 -3.06 -25.38
C PRO A 289 5.85 -4.55 -25.39
N ARG A 290 5.43 -5.26 -26.44
CA ARG A 290 5.67 -6.71 -26.61
C ARG A 290 6.87 -6.95 -27.53
N PRO A 291 7.64 -8.03 -27.33
CA PRO A 291 8.68 -8.37 -28.25
C PRO A 291 8.22 -8.70 -29.67
N ARG A 292 8.96 -8.25 -30.69
CA ARG A 292 8.54 -8.29 -32.11
C ARG A 292 8.36 -9.71 -32.67
N GLU A 293 9.07 -10.70 -32.13
CA GLU A 293 8.96 -12.11 -32.53
C GLU A 293 7.65 -12.80 -32.08
N GLN A 294 6.86 -12.16 -31.21
CA GLN A 294 5.71 -12.76 -30.53
C GLN A 294 4.37 -12.11 -30.93
N THR A 295 4.09 -12.12 -32.23
CA THR A 295 2.88 -11.51 -32.83
C THR A 295 1.63 -12.40 -32.81
N LYS A 296 1.72 -13.66 -32.34
CA LYS A 296 0.57 -14.52 -32.10
C LYS A 296 -0.04 -14.25 -30.71
N ASP A 297 -1.29 -14.68 -30.51
CA ASP A 297 -2.07 -14.37 -29.31
C ASP A 297 -1.26 -14.59 -28.02
N SER A 298 -1.37 -13.70 -27.02
CA SER A 298 -0.56 -13.71 -25.78
C SER A 298 -0.81 -14.90 -24.85
N TYR A 299 -1.52 -15.91 -25.36
CA TYR A 299 -1.95 -17.14 -24.68
C TYR A 299 -1.88 -18.33 -25.64
N ASP A 300 -0.89 -18.37 -26.54
CA ASP A 300 -0.72 -19.52 -27.41
C ASP A 300 -0.58 -20.79 -26.56
N VAL A 301 -1.57 -21.67 -26.75
CA VAL A 301 -1.62 -23.00 -26.17
C VAL A 301 -0.57 -23.82 -26.90
N ALA A 302 0.50 -24.23 -26.24
CA ALA A 302 1.33 -25.28 -26.79
C ALA A 302 0.48 -26.57 -26.83
N THR A 303 0.17 -27.07 -28.02
CA THR A 303 -0.47 -28.38 -28.22
C THR A 303 0.50 -29.47 -27.72
N PRO A 304 0.05 -30.45 -26.91
CA PRO A 304 0.90 -31.56 -26.49
C PRO A 304 1.33 -32.36 -27.73
N GLY A 305 2.52 -32.07 -28.26
CA GLY A 305 3.04 -32.65 -29.50
C GLY A 305 3.78 -31.69 -30.43
N GLU A 306 3.70 -30.37 -30.23
CA GLU A 306 4.41 -29.38 -31.07
C GLU A 306 5.81 -28.99 -30.58
N VAL A 307 6.21 -29.46 -29.39
CA VAL A 307 7.60 -29.32 -28.95
C VAL A 307 8.37 -30.53 -29.46
N ALA A 308 9.10 -30.36 -30.57
CA ALA A 308 9.98 -31.40 -31.06
C ALA A 308 11.00 -31.73 -29.97
N ALA A 309 11.18 -33.02 -29.66
CA ALA A 309 12.09 -33.50 -28.63
C ALA A 309 13.59 -33.13 -28.86
N GLY A 310 13.90 -32.39 -29.93
CA GLY A 310 15.25 -31.94 -30.31
C GLY A 310 15.57 -30.48 -29.99
N ASP A 311 14.61 -29.64 -29.59
CA ASP A 311 14.86 -28.21 -29.28
C ASP A 311 15.15 -27.96 -27.78
N LEU A 312 15.56 -29.02 -27.06
CA LEU A 312 15.83 -28.99 -25.61
C LEU A 312 17.28 -28.69 -25.24
N GLU A 313 18.17 -28.44 -26.20
CA GLU A 313 19.56 -28.09 -25.93
C GLU A 313 20.01 -26.85 -26.72
N GLU A 314 20.67 -25.94 -26.00
CA GLU A 314 21.44 -24.77 -26.46
C GLU A 314 20.66 -23.52 -26.93
N SER A 315 20.33 -22.62 -25.99
CA SER A 315 20.97 -21.29 -25.90
C SER A 315 20.27 -20.37 -24.87
N ILE A 316 21.07 -19.49 -24.25
CA ILE A 316 20.83 -18.56 -23.14
C ILE A 316 21.17 -19.16 -21.76
N PRO A 317 22.23 -18.67 -21.09
CA PRO A 317 22.71 -19.25 -19.84
C PRO A 317 21.69 -19.06 -18.71
N LEU A 318 21.33 -20.20 -18.11
CA LEU A 318 20.56 -20.32 -16.88
C LEU A 318 21.22 -19.52 -15.75
N ASN A 319 20.63 -18.39 -15.38
CA ASN A 319 20.80 -17.86 -14.03
C ASN A 319 19.83 -18.63 -13.12
N PRO A 320 20.30 -19.46 -12.16
CA PRO A 320 19.46 -20.45 -11.45
C PRO A 320 18.48 -19.85 -10.42
N VAL A 321 18.16 -18.55 -10.53
CA VAL A 321 17.13 -17.87 -9.73
C VAL A 321 15.88 -17.49 -10.59
N ASN A 322 15.97 -17.58 -11.92
CA ASN A 322 14.98 -17.00 -12.86
C ASN A 322 14.26 -18.01 -13.80
N ALA A 323 14.39 -19.33 -13.60
CA ALA A 323 13.91 -20.32 -14.60
C ALA A 323 12.58 -21.04 -14.29
N GLN A 324 11.79 -20.57 -13.33
CA GLN A 324 10.40 -21.00 -13.18
C GLN A 324 9.51 -19.76 -13.21
N TYR A 325 9.16 -19.29 -14.41
CA TYR A 325 7.80 -19.04 -14.91
C TYR A 325 7.92 -18.25 -16.22
N GLN A 326 7.76 -18.96 -17.33
CA GLN A 326 6.85 -18.43 -18.35
C GLN A 326 5.82 -19.47 -18.77
N ARG A 327 6.00 -20.78 -18.47
CA ARG A 327 5.06 -21.83 -18.85
C ARG A 327 4.33 -22.39 -17.64
N ILE A 328 3.00 -22.34 -17.64
CA ILE A 328 2.13 -22.89 -16.61
C ILE A 328 1.11 -23.85 -17.22
N GLU A 329 0.86 -24.98 -16.58
CA GLU A 329 -0.18 -25.91 -17.05
C GLU A 329 -1.56 -25.45 -16.57
N ILE A 330 -2.47 -25.18 -17.51
CA ILE A 330 -3.86 -24.80 -17.26
C ILE A 330 -4.75 -25.73 -18.09
N ASP A 331 -5.63 -26.48 -17.43
CA ASP A 331 -6.56 -27.44 -18.07
C ASP A 331 -5.86 -28.44 -19.04
N GLY A 332 -4.69 -28.95 -18.67
CA GLY A 332 -3.91 -29.90 -19.48
C GLY A 332 -3.13 -29.27 -20.64
N LYS A 333 -3.02 -27.94 -20.68
CA LYS A 333 -2.33 -27.16 -21.71
C LYS A 333 -1.24 -26.32 -21.09
N VAL A 334 -0.05 -26.34 -21.69
CA VAL A 334 1.05 -25.46 -21.27
C VAL A 334 0.80 -24.08 -21.89
N VAL A 335 0.55 -23.10 -21.03
CA VAL A 335 0.31 -21.70 -21.39
C VAL A 335 1.55 -20.90 -21.09
N GLN A 336 2.03 -20.13 -22.07
CA GLN A 336 3.13 -19.19 -21.85
C GLN A 336 2.61 -17.80 -21.44
N ILE A 337 2.92 -17.34 -20.22
CA ILE A 337 2.57 -15.98 -19.74
C ILE A 337 3.65 -15.01 -20.23
N GLN A 338 3.33 -14.21 -21.25
CA GLN A 338 4.22 -13.20 -21.81
C GLN A 338 3.93 -11.79 -21.29
N ASP A 339 2.68 -11.52 -20.92
CA ASP A 339 2.29 -10.21 -20.38
C ASP A 339 2.76 -10.06 -18.92
N GLN A 340 3.19 -8.85 -18.55
CA GLN A 340 3.56 -8.52 -17.17
C GLN A 340 2.31 -8.48 -16.27
N ILE A 341 2.34 -9.23 -15.17
CA ILE A 341 1.19 -9.39 -14.27
C ILE A 341 1.00 -8.16 -13.38
N GLN A 342 2.09 -7.66 -12.80
CA GLN A 342 2.09 -6.57 -11.82
C GLN A 342 2.76 -5.32 -12.37
N MET A 343 2.17 -4.13 -12.15
CA MET A 343 2.83 -2.86 -12.54
C MET A 343 4.10 -2.59 -11.73
N TYR A 344 4.18 -3.10 -10.51
CA TYR A 344 5.26 -2.79 -9.57
C TYR A 344 6.61 -3.34 -10.01
N THR A 345 6.65 -4.54 -10.60
CA THR A 345 7.89 -5.23 -10.93
C THR A 345 7.68 -6.19 -12.10
N THR A 346 8.77 -6.64 -12.72
CA THR A 346 8.74 -7.66 -13.78
C THR A 346 8.33 -9.03 -13.22
N ASN A 347 7.86 -9.91 -14.10
CA ASN A 347 7.42 -11.26 -13.70
C ASN A 347 8.56 -12.06 -13.01
N ASP A 348 9.80 -11.87 -13.45
CA ASP A 348 10.99 -12.54 -12.91
C ASP A 348 11.26 -12.18 -11.44
N LEU A 349 10.82 -11.00 -11.01
CA LEU A 349 11.05 -10.49 -9.66
C LEU A 349 9.86 -10.69 -8.73
N LEU A 350 8.74 -11.29 -9.18
CA LEU A 350 7.56 -11.51 -8.33
C LEU A 350 7.87 -12.38 -7.11
N THR A 351 8.83 -13.30 -7.24
CA THR A 351 9.25 -14.19 -6.15
C THR A 351 10.32 -13.57 -5.26
N HIS A 352 10.93 -12.45 -5.68
CA HIS A 352 12.05 -11.84 -4.97
C HIS A 352 11.64 -11.44 -3.54
N PRO A 353 12.41 -11.78 -2.48
CA PRO A 353 12.01 -11.55 -1.08
C PRO A 353 11.78 -10.08 -0.67
N LEU A 354 12.32 -9.12 -1.41
CA LEU A 354 12.02 -7.69 -1.20
C LEU A 354 10.73 -7.22 -1.89
N VAL A 355 10.28 -7.95 -2.92
CA VAL A 355 9.03 -7.71 -3.64
C VAL A 355 7.88 -8.43 -2.93
N SER A 356 8.07 -9.72 -2.67
CA SER A 356 7.13 -10.59 -1.96
C SER A 356 7.76 -11.06 -0.65
N PRO A 357 7.64 -10.30 0.45
CA PRO A 357 8.27 -10.64 1.72
C PRO A 357 7.76 -11.96 2.33
N VAL A 358 6.68 -12.55 1.82
CA VAL A 358 6.30 -13.93 2.15
C VAL A 358 7.43 -14.93 1.85
N ASN A 359 8.27 -14.63 0.84
CA ASN A 359 9.39 -15.45 0.39
C ASN A 359 10.70 -15.21 1.17
N GLN A 360 10.69 -14.31 2.15
CA GLN A 360 11.82 -14.18 3.08
C GLN A 360 12.11 -15.53 3.74
N ARG A 361 13.38 -15.91 3.82
CA ARG A 361 13.78 -17.18 4.44
C ARG A 361 13.22 -17.31 5.86
N THR A 362 13.28 -16.23 6.62
CA THR A 362 12.74 -16.13 7.97
C THR A 362 12.15 -14.74 8.20
N LEU A 363 11.08 -14.68 9.00
CA LEU A 363 10.53 -13.44 9.56
C LEU A 363 10.80 -13.33 11.08
N GLY A 364 11.70 -14.17 11.61
CA GLY A 364 12.25 -14.02 12.95
C GLY A 364 13.23 -12.86 13.04
N GLY A 365 13.48 -12.39 14.26
CA GLY A 365 14.44 -11.34 14.59
C GLY A 365 13.98 -9.93 14.21
N LEU A 366 12.69 -9.74 13.91
CA LEU A 366 12.13 -8.41 13.63
C LEU A 366 11.69 -7.73 14.93
N CYS A 367 11.34 -6.44 14.85
CA CYS A 367 10.67 -5.73 15.93
C CYS A 367 9.26 -6.31 16.16
N PRO A 368 8.62 -6.03 17.31
CA PRO A 368 7.24 -6.42 17.53
C PRO A 368 6.32 -6.01 16.37
N LEU A 369 5.44 -6.91 15.93
CA LEU A 369 4.51 -6.67 14.82
C LEU A 369 3.06 -6.68 15.30
N LEU A 370 2.29 -5.67 14.90
CA LEU A 370 0.84 -5.71 14.90
C LEU A 370 0.37 -5.99 13.47
N VAL A 371 -0.26 -7.14 13.25
CA VAL A 371 -0.86 -7.53 11.98
C VAL A 371 -2.38 -7.41 12.09
N LEU A 372 -2.96 -6.54 11.28
CA LEU A 372 -4.40 -6.29 11.22
C LEU A 372 -4.96 -6.86 9.93
N THR A 373 -5.97 -7.73 10.04
CA THR A 373 -6.55 -8.45 8.90
C THR A 373 -8.06 -8.39 8.93
N GLY A 374 -8.68 -8.12 7.80
CA GLY A 374 -10.10 -8.36 7.57
C GLY A 374 -10.34 -9.80 7.12
N GLY A 375 -11.25 -10.50 7.80
CA GLY A 375 -11.60 -11.88 7.45
C GLY A 375 -12.38 -11.99 6.13
N GLY A 376 -12.92 -10.87 5.62
CA GLY A 376 -13.55 -10.78 4.31
C GLY A 376 -12.57 -10.49 3.16
N GLU A 377 -11.28 -10.28 3.45
CA GLU A 377 -10.28 -9.92 2.45
C GLU A 377 -9.92 -11.07 1.50
N VAL A 378 -9.63 -10.72 0.24
CA VAL A 378 -8.99 -11.65 -0.70
C VAL A 378 -7.54 -11.98 -0.31
N LEU A 379 -6.89 -11.06 0.41
CA LEU A 379 -5.51 -11.15 0.88
C LEU A 379 -5.39 -11.75 2.30
N ARG A 380 -6.48 -12.24 2.92
CA ARG A 380 -6.46 -12.65 4.34
C ARG A 380 -5.43 -13.72 4.69
N ASP A 381 -5.26 -14.72 3.81
CA ASP A 381 -4.46 -15.90 4.16
C ASP A 381 -2.97 -15.56 4.24
N GLU A 382 -2.46 -14.74 3.32
CA GLU A 382 -1.06 -14.30 3.33
C GLU A 382 -0.73 -13.44 4.57
N GLN A 383 -1.70 -12.66 5.05
CA GLN A 383 -1.55 -11.81 6.23
C GLN A 383 -1.48 -12.64 7.51
N ILE A 384 -2.37 -13.62 7.66
CA ILE A 384 -2.35 -14.53 8.80
C ILE A 384 -1.11 -15.42 8.72
N TYR A 385 -0.71 -15.86 7.52
CA TYR A 385 0.51 -16.64 7.30
C TYR A 385 1.76 -15.92 7.77
N ILE A 386 1.99 -14.65 7.37
CA ILE A 386 3.20 -13.92 7.81
C ILE A 386 3.22 -13.69 9.33
N ALA A 387 2.06 -13.54 9.97
CA ALA A 387 1.97 -13.40 11.42
C ALA A 387 2.46 -14.68 12.13
N HIS A 388 2.04 -15.86 11.64
CA HIS A 388 2.56 -17.13 12.16
C HIS A 388 4.01 -17.36 11.78
N LYS A 389 4.42 -17.06 10.54
CA LYS A 389 5.81 -17.21 10.10
C LYS A 389 6.79 -16.36 10.89
N ALA A 390 6.37 -15.16 11.32
CA ALA A 390 7.19 -14.29 12.18
C ALA A 390 7.29 -14.82 13.62
N ALA A 391 6.18 -15.31 14.18
CA ALA A 391 6.14 -15.83 15.55
C ALA A 391 6.73 -17.24 15.72
N PHE A 392 6.71 -18.05 14.66
CA PHE A 392 7.13 -19.45 14.68
C PHE A 392 8.07 -19.79 13.49
N PRO A 393 9.20 -19.06 13.31
CA PRO A 393 10.00 -19.13 12.07
C PRO A 393 10.49 -20.53 11.70
N SER A 394 10.80 -21.38 12.68
CA SER A 394 11.24 -22.77 12.45
C SER A 394 10.15 -23.64 11.82
N ALA A 395 8.86 -23.36 12.05
CA ALA A 395 7.75 -24.12 11.50
C ALA A 395 7.46 -23.81 10.02
N PHE A 396 8.07 -22.75 9.47
CA PHE A 396 7.82 -22.25 8.11
C PHE A 396 9.09 -22.19 7.24
N SER A 397 10.16 -22.84 7.68
CA SER A 397 11.40 -22.96 6.91
C SER A 397 11.18 -23.89 5.71
N LYS A 398 11.62 -23.49 4.51
CA LYS A 398 11.55 -24.37 3.32
C LYS A 398 12.61 -25.48 3.42
N PRO A 399 12.38 -26.69 2.90
CA PRO A 399 13.37 -27.77 2.86
C PRO A 399 14.66 -27.30 2.17
N GLY A 400 15.81 -27.62 2.75
CA GLY A 400 17.12 -27.17 2.26
C GLY A 400 17.46 -25.70 2.57
N GLN A 401 16.55 -24.95 3.18
CA GLN A 401 16.83 -23.65 3.81
C GLN A 401 16.95 -23.73 5.34
N GLU A 402 17.04 -24.95 5.88
CA GLU A 402 17.33 -25.20 7.30
C GLU A 402 18.71 -24.60 7.65
N ASP A 403 18.81 -23.83 8.75
CA ASP A 403 20.06 -23.17 9.14
C ASP A 403 21.11 -24.18 9.61
N THR A 404 22.33 -24.01 9.13
CA THR A 404 23.51 -24.66 9.69
C THR A 404 24.12 -23.87 10.86
N ASP A 405 23.69 -22.63 11.14
CA ASP A 405 24.09 -21.86 12.34
C ASP A 405 23.09 -20.74 12.71
N THR A 406 22.57 -20.78 13.95
CA THR A 406 21.76 -19.75 14.66
C THR A 406 20.52 -19.17 13.94
N HIS A 407 19.34 -19.74 14.22
CA HIS A 407 18.07 -19.10 13.83
C HIS A 407 17.86 -17.75 14.54
N PRO A 408 17.42 -16.69 13.81
CA PRO A 408 16.94 -15.48 14.45
C PRO A 408 15.83 -15.80 15.46
N PRO A 409 15.77 -15.10 16.61
CA PRO A 409 14.75 -15.35 17.62
C PRO A 409 13.35 -15.12 17.04
N ALA A 410 12.33 -15.76 17.61
CA ALA A 410 10.95 -15.51 17.22
C ALA A 410 10.59 -14.01 17.36
N THR A 411 9.88 -13.49 16.37
CA THR A 411 9.35 -12.12 16.41
C THR A 411 8.08 -12.12 17.26
N LYS A 412 7.92 -11.12 18.14
CA LYS A 412 6.68 -10.96 18.90
C LYS A 412 5.58 -10.45 17.98
N VAL A 413 4.42 -11.10 17.98
CA VAL A 413 3.33 -10.75 17.07
C VAL A 413 2.01 -10.61 17.81
N TRP A 414 1.30 -9.51 17.53
CA TRP A 414 -0.13 -9.36 17.79
C TRP A 414 -0.88 -9.44 16.46
N LEU A 415 -1.60 -10.53 16.25
CA LEU A 415 -2.52 -10.70 15.13
C LEU A 415 -3.95 -10.37 15.59
N GLN A 416 -4.59 -9.40 14.94
CA GLN A 416 -6.00 -9.09 15.16
C GLN A 416 -6.79 -9.21 13.85
N VAL A 417 -7.76 -10.12 13.84
CA VAL A 417 -8.62 -10.42 12.69
C VAL A 417 -10.01 -9.86 12.91
N PHE A 418 -10.51 -9.05 11.99
CA PHE A 418 -11.87 -8.53 11.96
C PHE A 418 -12.72 -9.38 11.01
N ALA A 419 -13.50 -10.30 11.55
CA ALA A 419 -13.96 -11.50 10.85
C ALA A 419 -14.73 -11.25 9.53
N ASN A 420 -15.43 -10.12 9.40
CA ASN A 420 -16.19 -9.76 8.19
C ASN A 420 -15.70 -8.46 7.51
N ALA A 421 -14.55 -7.94 7.94
CA ALA A 421 -14.02 -6.69 7.40
C ALA A 421 -13.38 -6.89 6.02
N CYS A 422 -13.50 -5.85 5.19
CA CYS A 422 -12.88 -5.70 3.89
C CYS A 422 -11.41 -5.34 4.02
N HIS A 423 -10.75 -5.22 2.88
CA HIS A 423 -9.38 -4.73 2.81
C HIS A 423 -9.27 -3.33 3.42
N VAL A 424 -8.14 -3.04 4.08
CA VAL A 424 -7.79 -1.76 4.72
C VAL A 424 -9.00 -1.10 5.38
N LEU A 425 -9.50 -1.75 6.43
CA LEU A 425 -10.65 -1.27 7.20
C LEU A 425 -10.56 0.22 7.63
N PRO A 426 -9.38 0.79 7.96
CA PRO A 426 -9.23 2.22 8.22
C PRO A 426 -9.69 3.16 7.11
N THR A 427 -9.76 2.72 5.85
CA THR A 427 -10.31 3.52 4.73
C THR A 427 -11.78 3.89 4.98
N LEU A 428 -12.50 3.08 5.75
CA LEU A 428 -13.88 3.31 6.19
C LEU A 428 -13.93 3.94 7.59
N ALA A 429 -13.08 4.94 7.86
CA ALA A 429 -12.84 5.53 9.18
C ALA A 429 -14.08 6.03 9.95
N TRP A 430 -15.20 6.28 9.26
CA TRP A 430 -16.48 6.64 9.88
C TRP A 430 -17.16 5.46 10.59
N THR A 431 -16.86 4.23 10.19
CA THR A 431 -17.48 3.00 10.70
C THR A 431 -16.90 2.59 12.06
N LYS A 432 -17.74 2.04 12.95
CA LYS A 432 -17.30 1.54 14.26
C LYS A 432 -16.10 0.56 14.18
N PRO A 433 -16.06 -0.42 13.27
CA PRO A 433 -14.91 -1.33 13.14
C PRO A 433 -13.60 -0.61 12.85
N ALA A 434 -13.61 0.39 11.95
CA ALA A 434 -12.43 1.18 11.65
C ALA A 434 -11.95 2.02 12.85
N LYS A 435 -12.88 2.48 13.70
CA LYS A 435 -12.53 3.18 14.95
C LYS A 435 -11.79 2.24 15.91
N MET A 436 -12.24 0.99 16.02
CA MET A 436 -11.61 -0.06 16.84
C MET A 436 -10.20 -0.39 16.36
N VAL A 437 -9.96 -0.46 15.04
CA VAL A 437 -8.61 -0.61 14.50
C VAL A 437 -7.68 0.50 15.00
N GLY A 438 -8.14 1.75 15.00
CA GLY A 438 -7.37 2.87 15.53
C GLY A 438 -7.07 2.75 17.03
N ASP A 439 -7.98 2.17 17.82
CA ASP A 439 -7.75 1.89 19.25
C ASP A 439 -6.69 0.80 19.45
N THR A 440 -6.74 -0.27 18.65
CA THR A 440 -5.72 -1.34 18.67
C THR A 440 -4.34 -0.79 18.32
N ILE A 441 -4.23 0.02 17.27
CA ILE A 441 -2.96 0.65 16.87
C ILE A 441 -2.40 1.51 18.00
N ALA A 442 -3.24 2.33 18.65
CA ALA A 442 -2.81 3.16 19.77
C ALA A 442 -2.36 2.31 20.98
N SER A 443 -3.09 1.23 21.31
CA SER A 443 -2.73 0.31 22.39
C SER A 443 -1.41 -0.40 22.13
N PHE A 444 -1.20 -0.88 20.89
CA PHE A 444 0.07 -1.49 20.48
C PHE A 444 1.22 -0.49 20.56
N ALA A 445 1.06 0.71 19.99
CA ALA A 445 2.08 1.75 20.01
C ALA A 445 2.47 2.13 21.45
N ALA A 446 1.49 2.34 22.33
CA ALA A 446 1.74 2.61 23.74
C ALA A 446 2.51 1.48 24.43
N THR A 447 2.21 0.22 24.11
CA THR A 447 2.90 -0.96 24.64
C THR A 447 4.36 -0.96 24.19
N VAL A 448 4.63 -0.92 22.89
CA VAL A 448 6.01 -1.02 22.37
C VAL A 448 6.88 0.19 22.71
N TRP A 449 6.28 1.35 22.98
CA TRP A 449 7.01 2.54 23.40
C TRP A 449 7.36 2.60 24.88
N SER A 450 6.63 1.86 25.73
CA SER A 450 6.81 1.87 27.19
C SER A 450 7.49 0.61 27.69
N ASP A 451 7.10 -0.55 27.16
CA ASP A 451 7.65 -1.86 27.49
C ASP A 451 7.61 -2.79 26.26
N PRO A 452 8.65 -2.76 25.39
CA PRO A 452 8.80 -3.72 24.30
C PRO A 452 8.81 -5.19 24.79
N GLY A 453 9.18 -5.41 26.05
CA GLY A 453 9.16 -6.69 26.75
C GLY A 453 7.74 -7.22 27.02
N GLY A 454 6.77 -6.32 27.16
CA GLY A 454 5.41 -6.62 27.62
C GLY A 454 4.50 -7.30 26.62
N LEU A 455 4.86 -7.32 25.32
CA LEU A 455 4.07 -8.07 24.33
C LEU A 455 4.33 -9.57 24.45
N ALA A 456 3.26 -10.36 24.49
CA ALA A 456 3.34 -11.82 24.42
C ALA A 456 4.02 -12.27 23.12
N PRO A 457 4.69 -13.45 23.09
CA PRO A 457 5.31 -13.97 21.86
C PRO A 457 4.34 -14.05 20.68
N PHE A 458 3.12 -14.51 20.91
CA PHE A 458 2.03 -14.52 19.94
C PHE A 458 0.70 -14.22 20.63
N ARG A 459 0.03 -13.13 20.25
CA ARG A 459 -1.31 -12.75 20.69
C ARG A 459 -2.25 -12.79 19.50
N TYR A 460 -3.29 -13.60 19.56
CA TYR A 460 -4.32 -13.69 18.52
C TYR A 460 -5.66 -13.22 19.05
N GLU A 461 -6.35 -12.35 18.30
CA GLU A 461 -7.69 -11.88 18.63
C GLU A 461 -8.60 -11.90 17.41
N LEU A 462 -9.77 -12.52 17.56
CA LEU A 462 -10.84 -12.49 16.56
C LEU A 462 -11.93 -11.53 16.99
N MET A 463 -12.07 -10.42 16.27
CA MET A 463 -13.11 -9.44 16.47
C MET A 463 -14.27 -9.73 15.52
N SER A 464 -15.42 -10.11 16.09
CA SER A 464 -16.65 -10.29 15.33
C SER A 464 -17.55 -9.06 15.43
N LEU A 465 -18.10 -8.64 14.28
CA LEU A 465 -19.07 -7.54 14.20
C LEU A 465 -20.53 -8.04 14.21
N SER A 466 -20.76 -9.35 14.04
CA SER A 466 -22.07 -10.02 14.01
C SER A 466 -21.92 -11.53 14.23
N HIS A 467 -22.85 -12.22 14.90
CA HIS A 467 -22.74 -13.66 15.19
C HIS A 467 -23.62 -14.53 14.25
N PRO A 468 -23.22 -15.77 13.92
CA PRO A 468 -21.90 -16.39 14.06
C PRO A 468 -20.99 -16.09 12.85
N VAL A 469 -19.67 -16.11 13.04
CA VAL A 469 -18.71 -15.98 11.94
C VAL A 469 -17.81 -17.20 11.89
N GLU A 470 -17.71 -17.79 10.72
CA GLU A 470 -16.72 -18.81 10.38
C GLU A 470 -15.58 -18.13 9.62
N LEU A 471 -14.39 -18.10 10.22
CA LEU A 471 -13.17 -17.66 9.53
C LEU A 471 -12.67 -18.84 8.70
N LYS A 472 -12.59 -18.65 7.38
CA LYS A 472 -12.13 -19.70 6.45
C LYS A 472 -10.62 -19.94 6.47
N SER A 473 -9.85 -18.96 6.96
CA SER A 473 -8.38 -19.02 6.96
C SER A 473 -7.81 -19.98 8.00
N PRO A 474 -6.67 -20.63 7.70
CA PRO A 474 -5.91 -21.37 8.70
C PRO A 474 -5.49 -20.47 9.87
N LEU A 475 -5.66 -20.96 11.10
CA LEU A 475 -5.21 -20.28 12.34
C LEU A 475 -4.05 -21.01 13.03
N THR A 476 -3.56 -22.08 12.41
CA THR A 476 -2.46 -22.89 12.94
C THR A 476 -1.44 -23.15 11.84
N PRO A 477 -0.13 -23.17 12.15
CA PRO A 477 0.92 -23.43 11.17
C PRO A 477 0.68 -24.66 10.28
N ALA A 478 0.22 -25.77 10.87
CA ALA A 478 0.01 -27.03 10.16
C ALA A 478 -1.14 -27.02 9.11
N ALA A 479 -1.99 -26.00 9.14
CA ALA A 479 -3.16 -25.90 8.24
C ALA A 479 -2.91 -24.98 7.03
N PHE A 480 -1.75 -24.33 6.94
CA PHE A 480 -1.36 -23.57 5.75
C PHE A 480 -0.89 -24.48 4.61
N PRO A 481 -0.93 -23.98 3.36
CA PRO A 481 -0.28 -24.68 2.25
C PRO A 481 1.20 -24.95 2.58
N PRO A 482 1.76 -26.08 2.11
CA PRO A 482 3.18 -26.38 2.28
C PRO A 482 4.06 -25.21 1.80
N PRO A 483 5.17 -24.88 2.50
CA PRO A 483 6.02 -23.74 2.15
C PRO A 483 6.53 -23.72 0.69
N GLU A 484 6.62 -24.88 0.04
CA GLU A 484 7.03 -25.03 -1.36
C GLU A 484 5.98 -24.47 -2.33
N ARG A 485 4.71 -24.42 -1.92
CA ARG A 485 3.60 -23.84 -2.70
C ARG A 485 3.45 -22.33 -2.50
N ILE A 486 4.15 -21.76 -1.52
CA ILE A 486 4.05 -20.33 -1.20
C ILE A 486 5.06 -19.52 -2.04
N GLY A 487 4.55 -18.43 -2.63
CA GLY A 487 5.30 -17.56 -3.53
C GLY A 487 5.56 -18.19 -4.89
N VAL A 488 4.64 -19.04 -5.33
CA VAL A 488 4.63 -19.72 -6.62
C VAL A 488 3.39 -19.25 -7.38
N ILE A 489 3.55 -18.95 -8.67
CA ILE A 489 2.41 -18.59 -9.53
C ILE A 489 1.51 -19.81 -9.68
N THR A 490 0.23 -19.67 -9.31
CA THR A 490 -0.76 -20.75 -9.38
C THR A 490 -1.66 -20.65 -10.62
N PRO A 491 -2.10 -21.78 -11.21
CA PRO A 491 -2.88 -21.78 -12.46
C PRO A 491 -4.19 -21.01 -12.38
N GLU A 492 -4.93 -21.13 -11.28
CA GLU A 492 -6.31 -20.65 -11.18
C GLU A 492 -6.41 -19.12 -11.08
N PRO A 493 -5.60 -18.41 -10.25
CA PRO A 493 -5.54 -16.95 -10.28
C PRO A 493 -5.07 -16.40 -11.63
N VAL A 494 -4.09 -17.05 -12.28
CA VAL A 494 -3.63 -16.67 -13.61
C VAL A 494 -4.77 -16.79 -14.62
N LYS A 495 -5.49 -17.91 -14.64
CA LYS A 495 -6.66 -18.10 -15.52
C LYS A 495 -7.68 -16.99 -15.35
N ARG A 496 -8.04 -16.67 -14.11
CA ARG A 496 -9.00 -15.58 -13.81
C ARG A 496 -8.49 -14.22 -14.28
N TRP A 497 -7.20 -13.93 -14.10
CA TRP A 497 -6.56 -12.71 -14.59
C TRP A 497 -6.54 -12.63 -16.12
N MET A 498 -6.18 -13.71 -16.82
CA MET A 498 -6.14 -13.78 -18.29
C MET A 498 -7.53 -13.55 -18.90
N GLU A 499 -8.57 -14.17 -18.32
CA GLU A 499 -9.96 -13.95 -18.75
C GLU A 499 -10.39 -12.48 -18.61
N ALA A 500 -10.00 -11.82 -17.52
CA ALA A 500 -10.27 -10.40 -17.34
C ALA A 500 -9.46 -9.56 -18.34
N LYS A 501 -8.16 -9.81 -18.46
CA LYS A 501 -7.28 -9.09 -19.39
C LYS A 501 -7.77 -9.19 -20.83
N LYS A 502 -8.18 -10.38 -21.30
CA LYS A 502 -8.78 -10.56 -22.63
C LYS A 502 -9.99 -9.65 -22.85
N LYS A 503 -10.85 -9.48 -21.84
CA LYS A 503 -12.02 -8.57 -21.91
C LYS A 503 -11.56 -7.11 -22.04
N TRP A 504 -10.55 -6.69 -21.30
CA TRP A 504 -10.00 -5.33 -21.37
C TRP A 504 -9.28 -5.06 -22.69
N ASP A 505 -8.44 -5.98 -23.13
CA ASP A 505 -7.72 -5.88 -24.40
C ASP A 505 -8.69 -5.81 -25.58
N THR A 506 -9.78 -6.61 -25.56
CA THR A 506 -10.86 -6.51 -26.55
C THR A 506 -11.56 -5.15 -26.50
N LYS A 507 -11.87 -4.65 -25.29
CA LYS A 507 -12.56 -3.37 -25.09
C LYS A 507 -11.73 -2.16 -25.56
N TYR A 508 -10.41 -2.23 -25.41
CA TYR A 508 -9.48 -1.14 -25.69
C TYR A 508 -8.55 -1.39 -26.88
N ALA A 509 -8.85 -2.38 -27.73
CA ALA A 509 -8.02 -2.77 -28.88
C ALA A 509 -7.64 -1.58 -29.78
N THR A 510 -8.57 -0.65 -30.03
CA THR A 510 -8.36 0.54 -30.87
C THR A 510 -7.58 1.67 -30.18
N LYS A 511 -7.30 1.55 -28.88
CA LYS A 511 -6.66 2.57 -28.04
C LYS A 511 -5.31 2.13 -27.49
N ARG A 512 -4.83 0.93 -27.84
CA ARG A 512 -3.50 0.48 -27.46
C ARG A 512 -2.48 1.26 -28.30
N PRO A 513 -1.53 1.98 -27.69
CA PRO A 513 -0.42 2.53 -28.45
C PRO A 513 0.34 1.35 -29.08
N ILE A 514 0.39 1.31 -30.40
CA ILE A 514 1.24 0.37 -31.14
C ILE A 514 2.60 1.05 -31.18
N LYS A 515 3.55 0.54 -30.39
CA LYS A 515 4.96 0.89 -30.52
C LYS A 515 5.72 -0.39 -30.84
N ASP A 516 6.60 -0.30 -31.82
CA ASP A 516 7.56 -1.34 -32.14
C ASP A 516 8.68 -1.32 -31.08
N GLU A 517 9.19 -2.49 -30.69
CA GLU A 517 10.22 -2.66 -29.67
C GLU A 517 11.51 -1.88 -29.97
N GLU A 518 11.91 -1.79 -31.24
CA GLU A 518 13.05 -0.97 -31.70
C GLU A 518 12.89 0.53 -31.36
N GLU A 519 11.66 1.08 -31.44
CA GLU A 519 11.41 2.47 -31.04
C GLU A 519 11.50 2.65 -29.52
N TYR A 520 11.31 1.57 -28.74
CA TYR A 520 11.45 1.57 -27.29
C TYR A 520 12.92 1.42 -26.88
N GLU A 521 13.67 0.51 -27.50
CA GLU A 521 15.10 0.26 -27.25
C GLU A 521 15.97 1.44 -27.70
N GLU A 522 15.74 2.02 -28.89
CA GLU A 522 16.43 3.25 -29.32
C GLU A 522 16.12 4.44 -28.38
N GLU A 523 14.92 4.48 -27.78
CA GLU A 523 14.54 5.50 -26.79
C GLU A 523 15.19 5.26 -25.41
N GLU A 524 15.43 4.00 -25.01
CA GLU A 524 16.18 3.63 -23.81
C GLU A 524 17.68 3.95 -23.94
N GLU A 525 18.31 3.59 -25.06
CA GLU A 525 19.74 3.85 -25.30
C GLU A 525 20.08 5.35 -25.30
N ASN A 526 19.18 6.19 -25.84
CA ASN A 526 19.37 7.64 -25.89
C ASN A 526 19.17 8.35 -24.53
N MET A 527 18.72 7.65 -23.48
CA MET A 527 18.37 8.20 -22.16
C MET A 527 18.97 7.39 -21.00
N ALA A 528 20.20 6.89 -21.18
CA ALA A 528 20.94 6.14 -20.18
C ALA A 528 20.84 6.79 -18.78
N GLY A 529 20.43 5.99 -17.79
CA GLY A 529 20.27 6.41 -16.39
C GLY A 529 18.88 6.94 -15.99
N VAL A 530 17.90 7.00 -16.90
CA VAL A 530 16.49 7.34 -16.60
C VAL A 530 15.62 6.07 -16.68
N PRO A 531 14.64 5.85 -15.78
CA PRO A 531 13.71 4.73 -15.92
C PRO A 531 13.01 4.78 -17.29
N PRO A 532 12.96 3.67 -18.05
CA PRO A 532 12.41 3.64 -19.41
C PRO A 532 11.01 4.26 -19.53
N SER A 533 10.12 3.92 -18.60
CA SER A 533 8.76 4.46 -18.47
C SER A 533 8.68 5.93 -18.07
N ALA A 534 9.72 6.48 -17.42
CA ALA A 534 9.79 7.88 -16.97
C ALA A 534 10.44 8.80 -18.02
N ALA A 535 11.44 8.31 -18.76
CA ALA A 535 12.13 9.03 -19.85
C ALA A 535 11.12 9.55 -20.89
N TYR A 536 10.10 8.73 -21.18
CA TYR A 536 9.08 9.03 -22.17
C TYR A 536 8.13 10.19 -21.77
N ARG A 537 7.77 10.31 -20.49
CA ARG A 537 6.88 11.38 -19.98
C ARG A 537 7.49 12.79 -20.17
N ARG A 538 8.82 12.89 -20.10
CA ARG A 538 9.55 14.16 -20.21
C ARG A 538 9.47 14.77 -21.62
N ARG A 539 9.59 13.95 -22.67
CA ARG A 539 9.57 14.42 -24.07
C ARG A 539 8.22 15.00 -24.50
N LYS A 540 7.10 14.56 -23.94
CA LYS A 540 5.76 15.12 -24.26
C LYS A 540 5.48 16.42 -23.53
N LYS A 541 6.09 16.63 -22.36
CA LYS A 541 6.15 17.94 -21.72
C LYS A 541 6.87 18.89 -22.67
N ASP A 542 8.08 18.55 -23.11
CA ASP A 542 8.88 19.38 -24.04
C ASP A 542 8.20 19.58 -25.42
N LYS A 543 7.52 18.57 -25.98
CA LYS A 543 6.74 18.70 -27.24
C LYS A 543 5.43 19.49 -27.09
N ARG A 544 4.83 19.57 -25.89
CA ARG A 544 3.64 20.41 -25.63
C ARG A 544 3.98 21.80 -25.14
N THR A 545 5.14 22.00 -24.52
CA THR A 545 5.57 23.27 -23.94
C THR A 545 6.64 23.93 -24.79
N GLY A 546 6.20 24.53 -25.90
CA GLY A 546 6.74 25.81 -26.37
C GLY A 546 6.30 27.00 -25.50
N SER A 547 5.66 26.73 -24.36
CA SER A 547 5.28 27.72 -23.35
C SER A 547 5.71 27.23 -21.97
N SER A 548 6.69 27.92 -21.41
CA SER A 548 6.88 28.02 -19.97
C SER A 548 5.58 28.52 -19.32
N GLU A 549 5.11 27.87 -18.26
CA GLU A 549 4.68 28.54 -17.03
C GLU A 549 4.25 27.54 -15.96
N GLY A 550 4.72 27.79 -14.74
CA GLY A 550 4.41 27.00 -13.56
C GLY A 550 2.93 27.10 -13.19
N HIS A 551 2.29 25.95 -13.02
CA HIS A 551 1.08 25.88 -12.21
C HIS A 551 1.48 25.88 -10.73
N THR A 552 1.53 27.06 -10.14
CA THR A 552 1.63 27.27 -8.68
C THR A 552 0.27 27.25 -7.98
N GLY A 553 -0.83 26.97 -8.71
CA GLY A 553 -2.16 26.75 -8.14
C GLY A 553 -2.40 25.29 -7.80
N LYS A 554 -2.58 24.97 -6.51
CA LYS A 554 -3.11 23.65 -6.09
C LYS A 554 -4.57 23.56 -6.55
N GLU A 555 -4.86 22.84 -7.63
CA GLU A 555 -6.24 22.52 -7.98
C GLU A 555 -6.89 21.77 -6.82
N ARG A 556 -7.97 22.34 -6.28
CA ARG A 556 -8.71 21.74 -5.18
C ARG A 556 -9.49 20.54 -5.71
N GLY A 557 -9.15 19.35 -5.23
CA GLY A 557 -9.92 18.14 -5.51
C GLY A 557 -11.20 18.12 -4.68
N TRP A 558 -12.29 18.70 -5.18
CA TRP A 558 -13.57 18.75 -4.44
C TRP A 558 -14.11 17.36 -4.09
N GLY A 559 -13.85 16.33 -4.90
CA GLY A 559 -14.28 14.94 -4.69
C GLY A 559 -13.45 14.24 -3.61
N MET A 560 -12.14 14.43 -3.65
CA MET A 560 -11.25 13.98 -2.56
C MET A 560 -11.55 14.74 -1.26
N SER A 561 -11.94 16.02 -1.35
CA SER A 561 -12.39 16.82 -0.20
C SER A 561 -13.73 16.32 0.36
N MET A 562 -14.62 15.76 -0.46
CA MET A 562 -15.85 15.12 0.01
C MET A 562 -15.55 13.81 0.75
N TRP A 563 -14.66 12.97 0.20
CA TRP A 563 -14.20 11.74 0.83
C TRP A 563 -13.56 12.00 2.21
N ALA A 564 -12.68 13.01 2.28
CA ALA A 564 -12.11 13.47 3.54
C ALA A 564 -13.14 14.16 4.47
N GLY A 565 -14.12 14.86 3.90
CA GLY A 565 -15.10 15.67 4.62
C GLY A 565 -16.16 14.87 5.39
N TRP A 566 -16.64 13.75 4.85
CA TRP A 566 -17.58 12.86 5.56
C TRP A 566 -16.97 12.30 6.84
N SER A 567 -15.73 11.86 6.69
CA SER A 567 -14.90 11.35 7.74
C SER A 567 -14.61 12.46 8.79
N ALA A 568 -14.18 13.65 8.35
CA ALA A 568 -13.86 14.78 9.22
C ALA A 568 -15.04 15.34 10.02
N LYS A 569 -16.29 15.26 9.54
CA LYS A 569 -17.47 15.68 10.32
C LYS A 569 -17.73 14.76 11.52
N SER A 570 -17.57 13.44 11.35
CA SER A 570 -17.67 12.49 12.47
C SER A 570 -16.63 12.83 13.53
N ASP A 571 -15.38 13.11 13.12
CA ASP A 571 -14.31 13.44 14.05
C ASP A 571 -14.40 14.85 14.65
N THR A 572 -14.88 15.85 13.92
CA THR A 572 -15.11 17.21 14.46
C THR A 572 -16.19 17.19 15.54
N LYS A 573 -17.24 16.37 15.37
CA LYS A 573 -18.23 16.13 16.42
C LYS A 573 -17.59 15.48 17.66
N VAL A 574 -16.72 14.48 17.47
CA VAL A 574 -15.98 13.84 18.58
C VAL A 574 -15.05 14.83 19.27
N VAL A 575 -14.27 15.63 18.53
CA VAL A 575 -13.37 16.64 19.09
C VAL A 575 -14.16 17.68 19.88
N ARG A 576 -15.22 18.25 19.32
CA ARG A 576 -16.07 19.22 20.03
C ARG A 576 -16.70 18.62 21.28
N ARG A 577 -17.09 17.34 21.24
CA ARG A 577 -17.61 16.63 22.40
C ARG A 577 -16.53 16.44 23.47
N GLN A 578 -15.32 16.01 23.09
CA GLN A 578 -14.19 15.87 24.00
C GLN A 578 -13.74 17.21 24.58
N GLU A 579 -13.72 18.27 23.79
CA GLU A 579 -13.46 19.64 24.25
C GLU A 579 -14.55 20.12 25.21
N ALA A 580 -15.83 19.84 24.92
CA ALA A 580 -16.95 20.16 25.80
C ALA A 580 -16.94 19.34 27.10
N GLU A 581 -16.56 18.06 27.06
CA GLU A 581 -16.41 17.19 28.23
C GLU A 581 -15.18 17.62 29.07
N ALA A 582 -14.06 17.94 28.44
CA ALA A 582 -12.86 18.47 29.10
C ALA A 582 -13.09 19.85 29.72
N ALA A 583 -13.90 20.71 29.08
CA ALA A 583 -14.31 22.00 29.63
C ALA A 583 -15.30 21.86 30.81
N ARG A 584 -16.03 20.74 30.91
CA ARG A 584 -16.92 20.43 32.05
C ARG A 584 -16.18 19.84 33.25
N GLY A 585 -15.03 19.18 33.04
CA GLY A 585 -14.19 18.59 34.10
C GLY A 585 -13.85 19.54 35.26
N PRO A 586 -13.26 20.73 35.01
CA PRO A 586 -12.91 21.66 36.08
C PRO A 586 -14.13 22.40 36.68
N ALA A 587 -15.26 22.44 35.97
CA ALA A 587 -16.50 23.03 36.50
C ALA A 587 -17.21 22.10 37.49
N MET A 588 -17.04 20.77 37.36
CA MET A 588 -17.61 19.80 38.29
C MET A 588 -16.79 19.70 39.59
N GLU A 589 -15.46 19.75 39.51
CA GLU A 589 -14.57 19.79 40.69
C GLU A 589 -14.80 21.07 41.52
N ALA A 590 -14.97 22.23 40.86
CA ALA A 590 -15.29 23.49 41.56
C ALA A 590 -16.72 23.57 42.14
N LEU A 591 -17.63 22.68 41.74
CA LEU A 591 -18.97 22.55 42.30
C LEU A 591 -19.02 21.60 43.50
N VAL A 592 -18.13 20.60 43.53
CA VAL A 592 -17.96 19.67 44.67
C VAL A 592 -17.20 20.37 45.81
N GLU A 593 -16.18 21.17 45.53
CA GLU A 593 -15.46 21.95 46.56
C GLU A 593 -16.26 23.11 47.18
N ARG A 594 -17.45 23.44 46.67
CA ARG A 594 -18.35 24.44 47.29
C ARG A 594 -19.48 23.83 48.14
N GLN A 595 -19.52 22.50 48.26
CA GLN A 595 -20.50 21.78 49.09
C GLN A 595 -19.89 21.02 50.28
N GLU A 596 -18.57 21.13 50.49
CA GLU A 596 -17.90 20.82 51.76
C GLU A 596 -17.56 22.11 52.51
#